data_AF-A0A1J3FLB9-F1
#
_entry.id   AF-A0A1J3FLB9-F1
#
_cell.length_a   1.000
_cell.length_b   1.000
_cell.length_c   1.000
_cell.angle_alpha   90.00
_cell.angle_beta   90.00
_cell.angle_gamma   90.00
#
_symmetry.space_group_name_H-M   'P 1'
#
loop_
_entity.id
_entity.type
_entity.pdbx_description
1 polymer ?
#
loop_
_entity_poly.entity_id
_entity_poly.type
_entity_poly.pdbx_seq_one_letter_code
_entity_poly.pdbx_strand_id
1 'polypeptide(L)'
;TVLMLVWDDRTSHEAFRRDGLMMTHDQETYEYFKNTKVRCVLCPRNPDNGESIVQGFRIATMFTHHQKTIVVDGEVGGEVGGSTTKRRIVSFLGGIDLCDGRYDTAEHPLFG
;
A
#
# COMPACT_ATOMS: atom_id res chain seq x y z
N THR A 1 1.21 -14.55 -10.11
CA THR A 1 1.01 -13.12 -10.40
C THR A 1 0.87 -12.40 -9.08
N VAL A 2 1.59 -11.31 -8.88
CA VAL A 2 1.50 -10.49 -7.65
C VAL A 2 0.62 -9.28 -7.96
N LEU A 3 -0.31 -8.96 -7.06
CA LEU A 3 -1.25 -7.83 -7.21
C LEU A 3 -0.97 -6.82 -6.11
N MET A 4 -0.95 -5.54 -6.46
CA MET A 4 -0.79 -4.44 -5.49
C MET A 4 -1.81 -3.34 -5.76
N LEU A 5 -2.48 -2.92 -4.70
CA LEU A 5 -3.34 -1.73 -4.67
C LEU A 5 -2.65 -0.71 -3.77
N VAL A 6 -2.10 0.34 -4.36
CA VAL A 6 -1.46 1.44 -3.64
C VAL A 6 -2.37 2.65 -3.73
N TRP A 7 -2.56 3.38 -2.63
CA TRP A 7 -3.36 4.60 -2.66
C TRP A 7 -2.75 5.60 -3.65
N ASP A 8 -3.60 6.15 -4.53
CA ASP A 8 -3.25 7.21 -5.49
C ASP A 8 -3.39 8.58 -4.81
N ASP A 9 -2.27 9.18 -4.43
CA ASP A 9 -2.23 10.55 -3.94
C ASP A 9 -2.35 11.50 -5.14
N ARG A 10 -3.58 11.99 -5.38
CA ARG A 10 -3.86 12.93 -6.47
C ARG A 10 -3.10 14.25 -6.37
N THR A 11 -2.48 14.57 -5.23
CA THR A 11 -1.62 15.76 -5.09
C THR A 11 -0.23 15.58 -5.69
N SER A 12 0.20 14.33 -5.96
CA SER A 12 1.48 14.01 -6.62
C SER A 12 1.52 14.40 -8.10
N HIS A 13 0.37 14.58 -8.75
CA HIS A 13 0.25 14.83 -10.19
C HIS A 13 0.17 16.31 -10.59
N GLU A 14 -0.26 17.20 -9.68
CA GLU A 14 -0.51 18.61 -10.00
C GLU A 14 0.30 19.54 -9.07
N ALA A 15 1.41 20.04 -9.60
CA ALA A 15 2.19 21.20 -9.14
C ALA A 15 3.18 21.07 -7.96
N PHE A 16 3.22 20.00 -7.16
CA PHE A 16 4.14 19.93 -6.00
C PHE A 16 4.80 18.56 -5.77
N ARG A 17 5.95 18.34 -6.44
CA ARG A 17 6.92 17.24 -6.23
C ARG A 17 6.37 15.82 -6.42
N ARG A 18 7.25 14.89 -6.86
CA ARG A 18 6.90 13.47 -7.08
C ARG A 18 6.42 12.75 -5.82
N ASP A 19 6.76 13.29 -4.65
CA ASP A 19 6.41 12.72 -3.35
C ASP A 19 4.99 13.12 -2.87
N GLY A 20 4.27 13.99 -3.59
CA GLY A 20 2.97 14.52 -3.14
C GLY A 20 3.06 15.33 -1.84
N LEU A 21 1.92 15.87 -1.38
CA LEU A 21 1.86 16.59 -0.10
C LEU A 21 2.01 15.63 1.10
N MET A 22 1.67 14.35 0.90
CA MET A 22 1.63 13.33 1.93
C MET A 22 2.88 12.44 1.99
N MET A 23 3.94 12.80 1.24
CA MET A 23 5.18 12.03 1.13
C MET A 23 4.91 10.57 0.75
N THR A 24 4.07 10.35 -0.25
CA THR A 24 3.80 9.01 -0.80
C THR A 24 4.73 8.74 -1.99
N HIS A 25 5.34 7.55 -2.00
CA HIS A 25 6.12 7.05 -3.14
C HIS A 25 5.25 6.20 -4.09
N ASP A 26 3.96 6.53 -4.21
CA ASP A 26 2.97 5.76 -4.97
C ASP A 26 3.27 5.75 -6.46
N GLN A 27 3.53 6.93 -7.06
CA GLN A 27 3.89 7.02 -8.48
C GLN A 27 5.23 6.34 -8.81
N GLU A 28 6.22 6.46 -7.92
CA GLU A 28 7.52 5.79 -8.07
C GLU A 28 7.40 4.27 -7.96
N THR A 29 6.58 3.78 -7.02
CA THR A 29 6.28 2.35 -6.86
C THR A 29 5.57 1.80 -8.09
N TYR A 30 4.60 2.53 -8.64
CA TYR A 30 3.93 2.14 -9.88
C TYR A 30 4.92 2.03 -11.04
N GLU A 31 5.76 3.04 -11.24
CA GLU A 31 6.77 3.03 -12.32
C GLU A 31 7.82 1.94 -12.13
N TYR A 32 8.24 1.66 -10.89
CA TYR A 32 9.19 0.58 -10.58
C TYR A 32 8.67 -0.80 -11.04
N PHE A 33 7.38 -1.08 -10.82
CA PHE A 33 6.77 -2.35 -11.22
C PHE A 33 6.23 -2.36 -12.65
N LYS A 34 6.28 -1.24 -13.36
CA LYS A 34 5.81 -1.14 -14.75
C LYS A 34 6.59 -2.11 -15.64
N ASN A 35 5.85 -2.83 -16.48
CA ASN A 35 6.38 -3.88 -17.36
C ASN A 35 7.03 -5.08 -16.64
N THR A 36 6.78 -5.25 -15.34
CA THR A 36 7.15 -6.48 -14.61
C THR A 36 5.96 -7.46 -14.55
N LYS A 37 6.14 -8.61 -13.88
CA LYS A 37 5.04 -9.56 -13.59
C LYS A 37 4.18 -9.15 -12.39
N VAL A 38 4.50 -8.03 -11.73
CA VAL A 38 3.71 -7.44 -10.64
C VAL A 38 2.71 -6.48 -11.25
N ARG A 39 1.42 -6.65 -10.92
CA ARG A 39 0.36 -5.73 -11.33
C ARG A 39 0.14 -4.72 -10.23
N CYS A 40 0.83 -3.59 -10.31
CA CYS A 40 0.65 -2.45 -9.43
C CYS A 40 -0.42 -1.51 -9.99
N VAL A 41 -1.42 -1.17 -9.18
CA VAL A 41 -2.52 -0.28 -9.54
C VAL A 41 -2.60 0.84 -8.51
N LEU A 42 -2.55 2.08 -9.01
CA LEU A 42 -2.86 3.28 -8.25
C LEU A 42 -4.38 3.36 -8.04
N CYS A 43 -4.81 3.41 -6.78
CA CYS A 43 -6.20 3.29 -6.36
C CYS A 43 -6.67 4.60 -5.71
N PRO A 44 -7.40 5.47 -6.45
CA PRO A 44 -7.90 6.71 -5.90
C PRO A 44 -9.12 6.51 -5.01
N ARG A 45 -9.20 7.25 -3.89
CA ARG A 45 -10.39 7.27 -3.03
C ARG A 45 -11.30 8.42 -3.44
N ASN A 46 -12.48 8.09 -3.99
CA ASN A 46 -13.52 9.08 -4.24
C ASN A 46 -14.49 9.11 -3.04
N PRO A 47 -14.72 10.27 -2.39
CA PRO A 47 -15.68 10.39 -1.28
C PRO A 47 -17.12 10.22 -1.80
N ASP A 48 -18.01 9.73 -0.94
CA ASP A 48 -19.34 9.27 -1.33
C ASP A 48 -20.39 10.40 -1.55
N ASN A 49 -19.98 11.69 -1.55
CA ASN A 49 -20.90 12.83 -1.61
C ASN A 49 -20.72 13.74 -2.86
N GLY A 50 -21.85 14.01 -3.54
CA GLY A 50 -22.00 14.86 -4.71
C GLY A 50 -21.99 16.36 -4.41
N GLU A 51 -20.84 16.86 -3.98
CA GLU A 51 -20.57 18.29 -3.83
C GLU A 51 -19.95 18.88 -5.12
N SER A 52 -19.97 20.22 -5.26
CA SER A 52 -19.33 20.99 -6.36
C SER A 52 -17.95 20.44 -6.73
N ILE A 53 -17.57 20.42 -8.03
CA ILE A 53 -16.29 19.88 -8.55
C ILE A 53 -15.07 20.34 -7.73
N VAL A 54 -15.03 21.61 -7.32
CA VAL A 54 -13.92 22.19 -6.54
C VAL A 54 -13.89 21.65 -5.10
N GLN A 55 -15.06 21.47 -4.49
CA GLN A 55 -15.20 20.91 -3.15
C GLN A 55 -14.94 19.40 -3.18
N GLY A 56 -15.44 18.69 -4.19
CA GLY A 56 -15.15 17.28 -4.45
C GLY A 56 -13.66 17.01 -4.65
N PHE A 57 -12.92 17.90 -5.34
CA PHE A 57 -11.47 17.77 -5.49
C PHE A 57 -10.74 17.93 -4.15
N ARG A 58 -11.05 18.98 -3.38
CA ARG A 58 -10.46 19.20 -2.05
C ARG A 58 -10.75 18.07 -1.06
N ILE A 59 -11.95 17.50 -1.14
CA ILE A 59 -12.36 16.40 -0.28
C ILE A 59 -11.70 15.09 -0.74
N ALA A 60 -11.61 14.83 -2.04
CA ALA A 60 -10.97 13.62 -2.56
C ALA A 60 -9.46 13.54 -2.30
N THR A 61 -8.78 14.68 -2.16
CA THR A 61 -7.36 14.69 -1.75
C THR A 61 -7.16 14.50 -0.24
N MET A 62 -8.23 14.63 0.57
CA MET A 62 -8.17 14.45 2.03
C MET A 62 -8.51 13.02 2.49
N PHE A 63 -9.16 12.22 1.64
CA PHE A 63 -9.49 10.83 1.96
C PHE A 63 -8.53 9.85 1.30
N THR A 64 -8.09 8.86 2.07
CA THR A 64 -7.08 7.88 1.61
C THR A 64 -7.62 6.45 1.67
N HIS A 65 -7.04 5.57 0.85
CA HIS A 65 -7.13 4.13 1.11
C HIS A 65 -6.09 3.76 2.19
N HIS A 66 -6.47 3.91 3.47
CA HIS A 66 -5.55 3.75 4.61
C HIS A 66 -5.33 2.29 5.07
N GLN A 67 -5.77 1.31 4.29
CA GLN A 67 -5.69 -0.10 4.64
C GLN A 67 -4.27 -0.63 4.39
N LYS A 68 -3.66 -1.25 5.41
CA LYS A 68 -2.39 -1.98 5.28
C LYS A 68 -2.65 -3.48 5.38
N THR A 69 -2.56 -4.16 4.24
CA THR A 69 -2.92 -5.57 4.12
C THR A 69 -1.95 -6.33 3.24
N ILE A 70 -1.51 -7.50 3.70
CA ILE A 70 -0.76 -8.48 2.90
C ILE A 70 -1.52 -9.80 2.96
N VAL A 71 -1.79 -10.41 1.80
CA VAL A 71 -2.44 -11.72 1.71
C VAL A 71 -1.58 -12.63 0.86
N VAL A 72 -1.20 -13.78 1.41
CA VAL A 72 -0.31 -14.76 0.77
C VAL A 72 -0.81 -16.18 1.01
N ASP A 73 -0.38 -17.12 0.18
CA ASP A 73 -0.50 -18.53 0.48
C ASP A 73 0.68 -18.98 1.36
N GLY A 74 0.40 -19.70 2.44
CA GLY A 74 1.37 -20.25 3.36
C GLY A 74 1.27 -21.78 3.43
N GLU A 75 2.35 -22.42 3.86
CA GLU A 75 2.36 -23.87 4.08
C GLU A 75 1.41 -24.27 5.21
N VAL A 76 0.79 -25.44 5.04
CA VAL A 76 0.09 -26.13 6.12
C VAL A 76 1.13 -26.95 6.89
N GLY A 77 1.83 -26.30 7.84
CA GLY A 77 2.78 -26.98 8.73
C GLY A 77 2.07 -27.71 9.88
N GLY A 78 2.44 -28.97 10.13
CA GLY A 78 1.91 -29.79 11.22
C GLY A 78 2.32 -31.28 11.23
N GLU A 79 2.75 -31.85 10.10
CA GLU A 79 3.18 -33.26 10.05
C GLU A 79 4.71 -33.39 9.96
N VAL A 80 5.31 -33.84 11.06
CA VAL A 80 6.69 -34.33 11.10
C VAL A 80 6.77 -35.53 10.14
N GLY A 81 7.36 -35.34 8.96
CA GLY A 81 7.70 -36.42 8.03
C GLY A 81 6.87 -36.52 6.74
N GLY A 82 5.92 -35.61 6.48
CA GLY A 82 5.13 -35.60 5.25
C GLY A 82 5.15 -34.24 4.56
N SER A 83 5.77 -34.15 3.38
CA SER A 83 5.62 -32.99 2.49
C SER A 83 4.16 -32.93 2.03
N THR A 84 3.34 -32.08 2.68
CA THR A 84 1.98 -31.83 2.19
C THR A 84 2.03 -30.72 1.15
N THR A 85 1.50 -30.98 -0.05
CA THR A 85 1.37 -29.97 -1.12
C THR A 85 0.25 -28.95 -0.84
N LYS A 86 -0.39 -29.05 0.33
CA LYS A 86 -1.53 -28.22 0.71
C LYS A 86 -1.04 -26.85 1.18
N ARG A 87 -1.76 -25.81 0.76
CA ARG A 87 -1.52 -24.40 1.11
C ARG A 87 -2.74 -23.84 1.82
N ARG A 88 -2.53 -22.84 2.67
CA ARG A 88 -3.60 -22.06 3.34
C ARG A 88 -3.43 -20.58 3.07
N ILE A 89 -4.49 -19.80 3.20
CA ILE A 89 -4.38 -18.33 3.12
C ILE A 89 -3.91 -17.78 4.46
N VAL A 90 -2.95 -16.86 4.41
CA VAL A 90 -2.42 -16.11 5.56
C VAL A 90 -2.54 -14.63 5.24
N SER A 91 -3.08 -13.87 6.19
CA SER A 91 -3.30 -12.43 6.05
C SER A 91 -2.64 -11.66 7.18
N PHE A 92 -2.00 -10.55 6.85
CA PHE A 92 -1.45 -9.58 7.79
C PHE A 92 -2.25 -8.28 7.67
N LEU A 93 -2.74 -7.77 8.79
CA LEU A 93 -3.51 -6.54 8.92
C LEU A 93 -2.90 -5.73 10.07
N GLY A 94 -2.78 -4.42 9.93
CA GLY A 94 -2.22 -3.60 11.00
C GLY A 94 -2.04 -2.12 10.64
N GLY A 95 -1.20 -1.44 11.42
CA GLY A 95 -0.87 -0.02 11.24
C GLY A 95 0.42 0.27 10.46
N ILE A 96 1.18 -0.77 10.10
CA ILE A 96 2.52 -0.63 9.49
C ILE A 96 2.42 -0.76 7.97
N ASP A 97 2.68 0.32 7.24
CA ASP A 97 2.87 0.29 5.79
C ASP A 97 4.25 -0.32 5.44
N LEU A 98 4.36 -0.96 4.27
CA LEU A 98 5.65 -1.40 3.72
C LEU A 98 6.35 -0.24 2.98
N CYS A 99 6.86 0.72 3.74
CA CYS A 99 7.61 1.86 3.21
C CYS A 99 8.66 2.37 4.20
N ASP A 100 9.41 3.37 3.79
CA ASP A 100 10.50 4.01 4.52
C ASP A 100 10.09 4.52 5.91
N GLY A 101 10.99 4.50 6.89
CA GLY A 101 10.71 5.01 8.24
C GLY A 101 9.78 4.15 9.13
N ARG A 102 9.31 2.98 8.66
CA ARG A 102 8.42 2.10 9.44
C ARG A 102 9.15 0.99 10.19
N TYR A 103 10.39 0.68 9.79
CA TYR A 103 11.22 -0.29 10.50
C TYR A 103 11.83 0.37 11.74
N ASP A 104 11.61 -0.24 12.90
CA ASP A 104 12.18 0.17 14.18
C ASP A 104 12.23 -1.04 15.12
N THR A 105 12.96 -0.92 16.24
CA THR A 105 12.95 -1.87 17.35
C THR A 105 12.25 -1.26 18.56
N ALA A 106 12.00 -2.05 19.60
CA ALA A 106 11.44 -1.54 20.85
C ALA A 106 12.35 -0.53 21.56
N GLU A 107 13.63 -0.42 21.15
CA GLU A 107 14.62 0.48 21.76
C GLU A 107 14.53 1.91 21.19
N HIS A 108 13.91 2.10 20.02
CA HIS A 108 13.71 3.39 19.37
C HIS A 108 14.97 4.31 19.42
N PRO A 109 16.14 3.83 18.95
CA PRO A 109 17.38 4.58 19.08
C PRO A 109 17.32 5.89 18.30
N LEU A 110 17.65 7.00 18.97
CA LEU A 110 17.66 8.34 18.36
C LEU A 110 18.95 8.62 17.57
N PHE A 111 20.04 7.96 17.96
CA PHE A 111 21.37 8.10 17.38
C PHE A 111 22.01 6.71 17.30
N GLY A 112 22.72 6.44 16.21
CA GLY A 112 23.47 5.19 16.01
C GLY A 112 24.82 5.16 16.73
#